data_AF-A0A2P6WGR2-F1
#
_entry.id   AF-A0A2P6WGR2-F1
#
_cell.length_a   1.000
_cell.length_b   1.000
_cell.length_c   1.000
_cell.angle_alpha   90.00
_cell.angle_beta   90.00
_cell.angle_gamma   90.00
#
_symmetry.space_group_name_H-M   'P 1'
#
loop_
_entity.id
_entity.type
_entity.pdbx_description
1 polymer ?
#
loop_
_entity_poly.entity_id
_entity_poly.type
_entity_poly.pdbx_seq_one_letter_code
_entity_poly.pdbx_strand_id
1 'polypeptide(L)'
;MERWGKQFAKTVENRIEGQSDFALDLIDSLQQKAEEFNEEFPKNSRFSVAVLSKGEDVEVSNGYKTASAISTRLPGAIFVRVWNNISERSFEAVLHNTPDGFQPDGLPSECSDPEGLAEWMVHEIFEP
;
A
#
# COMPACT_ATOMS: atom_id res chain seq x y z
N MET A 1 -1.29 20.70 -3.26
CA MET A 1 -2.44 19.96 -2.69
C MET A 1 -3.68 19.95 -3.60
N GLU A 2 -4.12 21.07 -4.20
CA GLU A 2 -5.40 21.11 -4.97
C GLU A 2 -5.54 20.19 -6.19
N ARG A 3 -4.44 19.79 -6.84
CA ARG A 3 -4.49 18.92 -8.03
C ARG A 3 -4.78 17.45 -7.69
N TRP A 4 -4.32 17.00 -6.53
CA TRP A 4 -4.47 15.62 -6.09
C TRP A 4 -5.92 15.31 -5.70
N GLY A 5 -6.53 16.15 -4.85
CA GLY A 5 -7.93 15.98 -4.43
C GLY A 5 -8.95 16.00 -5.57
N LYS A 6 -8.72 16.81 -6.62
CA LYS A 6 -9.60 16.87 -7.80
C LYS A 6 -9.49 15.63 -8.71
N GLN A 7 -8.30 15.01 -8.77
CA GLN A 7 -8.05 13.82 -9.60
C GLN A 7 -8.53 12.55 -8.88
N PHE A 8 -8.43 12.54 -7.56
CA PHE A 8 -8.99 11.53 -6.66
C PHE A 8 -10.52 11.49 -6.74
N ALA A 9 -11.20 12.62 -6.51
CA ALA A 9 -12.67 12.70 -6.52
C ALA A 9 -13.32 12.16 -7.81
N LYS A 10 -12.66 12.34 -8.96
CA LYS A 10 -13.13 11.83 -10.26
C LYS A 10 -12.99 10.30 -10.41
N THR A 11 -12.09 9.67 -9.66
CA THR A 11 -11.80 8.23 -9.72
C THR A 11 -12.69 7.44 -8.73
N VAL A 12 -13.14 8.09 -7.66
CA VAL A 12 -13.95 7.49 -6.57
C VAL A 12 -15.42 7.25 -6.97
N GLU A 13 -16.01 8.05 -7.87
CA GLU A 13 -17.45 8.00 -8.23
C GLU A 13 -17.98 6.62 -8.72
N ASN A 14 -17.12 5.66 -9.05
CA ASN A 14 -17.52 4.33 -9.54
C ASN A 14 -17.00 3.16 -8.69
N ARG A 15 -16.53 3.40 -7.46
CA ARG A 15 -15.90 2.37 -6.62
C ARG A 15 -16.86 1.81 -5.56
N ILE A 16 -16.55 0.61 -5.07
CA ILE A 16 -17.25 0.00 -3.95
C ILE A 16 -16.93 0.80 -2.68
N GLU A 17 -17.96 1.00 -1.85
CA GLU A 17 -17.89 1.67 -0.56
C GLU A 17 -16.74 1.11 0.31
N GLY A 18 -15.99 2.00 0.98
CA GLY A 18 -14.86 1.64 1.85
C GLY A 18 -13.52 1.35 1.16
N GLN A 19 -13.46 1.12 -0.16
CA GLN A 19 -12.19 0.82 -0.85
C GLN A 19 -11.27 2.04 -0.98
N SER A 20 -11.87 3.22 -1.21
CA SER A 20 -11.13 4.47 -1.29
C SER A 20 -10.64 4.91 0.10
N ASP A 21 -11.45 4.71 1.14
CA ASP A 21 -11.09 5.07 2.52
C ASP A 21 -9.93 4.21 3.02
N PHE A 22 -10.00 2.88 2.82
CA PHE A 22 -8.89 1.97 3.16
C PHE A 22 -7.58 2.37 2.46
N ALA A 23 -7.66 2.71 1.17
CA ALA A 23 -6.49 3.11 0.40
C ALA A 23 -5.87 4.43 0.89
N LEU A 24 -6.71 5.39 1.31
CA LEU A 24 -6.25 6.66 1.89
C LEU A 24 -5.58 6.44 3.25
N ASP A 25 -6.22 5.68 4.14
CA ASP A 25 -5.69 5.37 5.47
C ASP A 25 -4.35 4.62 5.36
N LEU A 26 -4.21 3.73 4.37
CA LEU A 26 -2.96 3.04 4.07
C LEU A 26 -1.86 4.02 3.62
N ILE A 27 -2.19 4.94 2.70
CA ILE A 27 -1.24 5.95 2.21
C ILE A 27 -0.75 6.82 3.38
N ASP A 28 -1.68 7.31 4.21
CA ASP A 28 -1.35 8.18 5.35
C ASP A 28 -0.48 7.43 6.37
N SER A 29 -0.83 6.17 6.69
CA SER A 29 -0.04 5.31 7.59
C SER A 29 1.39 5.09 7.06
N LEU A 30 1.54 4.82 5.77
CA LEU A 30 2.86 4.62 5.14
C LEU A 30 3.68 5.91 5.13
N GLN A 31 3.05 7.06 4.86
CA GLN A 31 3.72 8.35 4.91
C GLN A 31 4.24 8.68 6.31
N GLN A 32 3.40 8.50 7.35
CA GLN A 32 3.80 8.70 8.73
C GLN A 32 4.97 7.78 9.12
N LYS A 33 4.86 6.48 8.82
CA LYS A 33 5.94 5.52 9.11
C LYS A 33 7.23 5.89 8.36
N ALA A 34 7.14 6.42 7.15
CA ALA A 34 8.31 6.88 6.40
C ALA A 34 8.95 8.12 7.04
N GLU A 35 8.17 9.05 7.55
CA GLU A 35 8.68 10.22 8.28
C GLU A 35 9.41 9.78 9.55
N GLU A 36 8.75 9.00 10.41
CA GLU A 36 9.32 8.47 11.66
C GLU A 36 10.62 7.67 11.41
N PHE A 37 10.57 6.72 10.48
CA PHE A 37 11.72 5.88 10.18
C PHE A 37 12.88 6.69 9.55
N ASN A 38 12.59 7.60 8.63
CA ASN A 38 13.67 8.32 7.93
C ASN A 38 14.34 9.40 8.80
N GLU A 39 13.67 9.85 9.86
CA GLU A 39 14.23 10.70 10.91
C GLU A 39 15.17 9.94 11.84
N GLU A 40 14.82 8.71 12.24
CA GLU A 40 15.59 7.92 13.20
C GLU A 40 16.80 7.19 12.57
N PHE A 41 16.73 6.85 11.28
CA PHE A 41 17.72 5.96 10.65
C PHE A 41 18.71 6.66 9.70
N PRO A 42 19.92 6.09 9.51
CA PRO A 42 20.90 6.58 8.54
C PRO A 42 20.32 6.65 7.12
N LYS A 43 20.81 7.58 6.29
CA LYS A 43 20.36 7.77 4.89
C LYS A 43 20.27 6.48 4.06
N ASN A 44 21.09 5.48 4.38
CA ASN A 44 21.25 4.25 3.61
C ASN A 44 20.17 3.20 3.93
N SER A 45 19.37 3.41 4.97
CA SER A 45 18.30 2.50 5.40
C SER A 45 16.92 3.07 5.10
N ARG A 46 16.82 4.23 4.46
CA ARG A 46 15.55 4.93 4.23
C ARG A 46 14.68 4.18 3.23
N PHE A 47 13.37 4.35 3.37
CA PHE A 47 12.41 3.95 2.34
C PHE A 47 11.61 5.15 1.83
N SER A 48 11.13 5.04 0.60
CA SER A 48 10.30 6.04 -0.07
C SER A 48 8.89 5.51 -0.27
N VAL A 49 7.90 6.39 -0.13
CA VAL A 49 6.49 6.13 -0.45
C VAL A 49 6.13 6.89 -1.72
N ALA A 50 5.46 6.22 -2.66
CA ALA A 50 4.98 6.82 -3.90
C ALA A 50 3.50 6.49 -4.10
N VAL A 51 2.66 7.53 -4.19
CA VAL A 51 1.25 7.39 -4.60
C VAL A 51 1.19 7.44 -6.13
N LEU A 52 0.69 6.39 -6.76
CA LEU A 52 0.64 6.29 -8.22
C LEU A 52 -0.53 7.08 -8.80
N SER A 53 -0.56 7.16 -10.13
CA SER A 53 -1.41 8.06 -10.92
C SER A 53 -2.93 7.97 -10.68
N LYS A 54 -3.43 6.89 -10.07
CA LYS A 54 -4.85 6.75 -9.68
C LYS A 54 -5.19 7.35 -8.31
N GLY A 55 -4.20 7.73 -7.51
CA GLY A 55 -4.40 8.36 -6.20
C GLY A 55 -4.76 7.39 -5.06
N GLU A 56 -4.97 6.11 -5.36
CA GLU A 56 -5.34 5.03 -4.41
C GLU A 56 -4.39 3.83 -4.51
N ASP A 57 -3.44 3.91 -5.43
CA ASP A 57 -2.41 2.90 -5.63
C ASP A 57 -1.14 3.45 -4.94
N VAL A 58 -0.48 2.64 -4.12
CA VAL A 58 0.69 3.06 -3.34
C VAL A 58 1.82 2.05 -3.47
N GLU A 59 3.05 2.56 -3.48
CA GLU A 59 4.27 1.75 -3.46
C GLU A 59 5.21 2.25 -2.37
N VAL A 60 5.87 1.32 -1.69
CA VAL A 60 7.01 1.60 -0.80
C VAL A 60 8.25 0.84 -1.26
N SER A 61 9.41 1.48 -1.17
CA SER A 61 10.66 0.88 -1.61
C SER A 61 11.85 1.35 -0.78
N ASN A 62 12.79 0.45 -0.49
CA ASN A 62 14.11 0.77 0.06
C ASN A 62 15.22 0.77 -1.01
N GLY A 63 14.86 0.71 -2.30
CA GLY A 63 15.79 0.62 -3.42
C GLY A 63 16.15 -0.82 -3.84
N TYR A 64 15.95 -1.81 -2.97
CA TYR A 64 16.22 -3.23 -3.28
C TYR A 64 14.93 -4.04 -3.45
N LYS A 65 13.96 -3.82 -2.55
CA LYS A 65 12.61 -4.38 -2.63
C LYS A 65 11.59 -3.26 -2.80
N THR A 66 10.49 -3.58 -3.46
CA THR A 66 9.34 -2.69 -3.61
C THR A 66 8.08 -3.46 -3.25
N ALA A 67 7.34 -2.98 -2.26
CA ALA A 67 5.99 -3.46 -1.96
C ALA A 67 4.97 -2.49 -2.54
N SER A 68 3.95 -2.99 -3.23
CA SER A 68 2.88 -2.19 -3.81
C SER A 68 1.52 -2.72 -3.40
N ALA A 69 0.57 -1.80 -3.20
CA ALA A 69 -0.84 -2.08 -3.00
C ALA A 69 -1.62 -1.33 -4.10
N ILE A 70 -2.22 -2.09 -5.00
CA ILE A 70 -2.89 -1.59 -6.20
C ILE A 70 -4.38 -1.83 -6.08
N SER A 71 -5.13 -0.74 -6.05
CA SER A 71 -6.57 -0.72 -6.03
C SER A 71 -7.07 -0.96 -7.46
N THR A 72 -7.48 -2.20 -7.74
CA THR A 72 -7.87 -2.58 -9.11
C THR A 72 -9.28 -2.14 -9.46
N ARG A 73 -9.56 -2.15 -10.78
CA ARG A 73 -10.92 -1.99 -11.31
C ARG A 73 -11.79 -3.23 -11.10
N LEU A 74 -11.20 -4.36 -10.67
CA LEU A 74 -11.99 -5.50 -10.25
C LEU A 74 -12.73 -5.08 -8.97
N PRO A 75 -14.05 -5.29 -8.90
CA PRO A 75 -14.82 -4.81 -7.76
C PRO A 75 -14.29 -5.49 -6.49
N GLY A 76 -13.83 -4.67 -5.54
CA GLY A 76 -13.60 -5.11 -4.17
C GLY A 76 -12.33 -5.91 -3.97
N ALA A 77 -11.23 -5.57 -4.65
CA ALA A 77 -9.93 -6.17 -4.37
C ALA A 77 -8.77 -5.17 -4.44
N ILE A 78 -7.90 -5.22 -3.43
CA ILE A 78 -6.59 -4.59 -3.42
C ILE A 78 -5.56 -5.67 -3.66
N PHE A 79 -4.75 -5.52 -4.70
CA PHE A 79 -3.69 -6.46 -5.03
C PHE A 79 -2.41 -5.99 -4.39
N VAL A 80 -1.78 -6.87 -3.62
CA VAL A 80 -0.52 -6.59 -2.93
C VAL A 80 0.59 -7.38 -3.60
N ARG A 81 1.71 -6.73 -3.88
CA ARG A 81 2.87 -7.35 -4.53
C ARG A 81 4.14 -6.89 -3.86
N VAL A 82 5.06 -7.83 -3.61
CA VAL A 82 6.43 -7.51 -3.20
C VAL A 82 7.36 -7.98 -4.30
N TRP A 83 8.16 -7.07 -4.83
CA TRP A 83 9.14 -7.32 -5.88
C TRP A 83 10.55 -7.16 -5.32
N ASN A 84 11.40 -8.17 -5.48
CA ASN A 84 12.80 -8.13 -5.10
C ASN A 84 13.69 -7.97 -6.34
N ASN A 85 14.34 -6.82 -6.48
CA ASN A 85 15.19 -6.51 -7.63
C ASN A 85 16.46 -7.37 -7.72
N ILE A 86 16.88 -8.00 -6.61
CA ILE A 86 18.11 -8.79 -6.54
C ILE A 86 17.86 -10.25 -6.92
N SER A 87 16.74 -10.82 -6.47
CA SER A 87 16.43 -12.24 -6.67
C SER A 87 15.42 -12.51 -7.78
N GLU A 88 14.85 -11.47 -8.40
CA GLU A 88 13.77 -11.55 -9.39
C GLU A 88 12.55 -12.34 -8.90
N ARG A 89 12.36 -12.42 -7.58
CA ARG A 89 11.20 -13.05 -6.96
C ARG A 89 10.10 -12.03 -6.71
N SER A 90 8.88 -12.49 -6.93
CA SER A 90 7.66 -11.77 -6.57
C SER A 90 6.83 -12.57 -5.60
N PHE A 91 6.36 -11.91 -4.55
CA PHE A 91 5.22 -12.35 -3.75
C PHE A 91 3.99 -11.58 -4.20
N GLU A 92 2.85 -12.25 -4.29
CA GLU A 92 1.57 -11.67 -4.71
C GLU A 92 0.47 -12.18 -3.79
N ALA A 93 -0.41 -11.27 -3.38
CA ALA A 93 -1.55 -11.53 -2.52
C ALA A 93 -2.69 -10.55 -2.78
N VAL A 94 -3.84 -10.79 -2.16
CA VAL A 94 -5.05 -10.00 -2.40
C VAL A 94 -5.73 -9.67 -1.07
N LEU A 95 -6.27 -8.47 -0.93
CA LEU A 95 -7.29 -8.17 0.07
C LEU A 95 -8.64 -8.04 -0.61
N HIS A 96 -9.59 -8.87 -0.21
CA HIS A 96 -10.96 -8.84 -0.70
C HIS A 96 -11.81 -7.90 0.15
N ASN A 97 -12.45 -6.92 -0.47
CA ASN A 97 -13.49 -6.12 0.15
C ASN A 97 -14.78 -6.96 0.22
N THR A 98 -15.11 -7.44 1.41
CA THR A 98 -16.31 -8.21 1.71
C THR A 98 -17.28 -7.37 2.53
N PRO A 99 -18.56 -7.77 2.67
CA PRO A 99 -19.50 -7.07 3.55
C PRO A 99 -19.05 -6.97 5.02
N ASP A 100 -18.18 -7.88 5.45
CA ASP A 100 -17.64 -7.93 6.82
C ASP A 100 -16.32 -7.14 6.96
N GLY A 101 -15.85 -6.48 5.90
CA GLY A 101 -14.58 -5.76 5.83
C GLY A 101 -13.57 -6.38 4.86
N PHE A 102 -12.31 -5.92 4.94
CA PHE A 102 -11.24 -6.43 4.11
C PHE A 102 -10.72 -7.77 4.64
N GLN A 103 -10.69 -8.78 3.76
CA GLN A 103 -10.21 -10.12 4.08
C GLN A 103 -8.93 -10.43 3.30
N PRO A 104 -7.80 -10.66 3.97
CA PRO A 104 -6.55 -11.05 3.32
C PRO A 104 -6.62 -12.48 2.77
N ASP A 105 -6.17 -12.65 1.53
CA ASP A 105 -5.87 -13.93 0.89
C ASP A 105 -4.38 -13.95 0.52
N GLY A 106 -3.63 -14.87 1.12
CA GLY A 106 -2.17 -14.93 1.01
C GLY A 106 -1.41 -13.99 1.94
N LEU A 107 -2.08 -13.14 2.74
CA LEU A 107 -1.47 -12.23 3.73
C LEU A 107 -1.82 -12.65 5.17
N PRO A 108 -1.05 -12.17 6.18
CA PRO A 108 -1.44 -12.27 7.58
C PRO A 108 -2.80 -11.60 7.86
N SER A 109 -3.51 -12.08 8.88
CA SER A 109 -4.83 -11.56 9.25
C SER A 109 -4.83 -10.07 9.62
N GLU A 110 -3.73 -9.59 10.19
CA GLU A 110 -3.50 -8.20 10.59
C GLU A 110 -3.53 -7.24 9.39
N CYS A 111 -3.32 -7.75 8.17
CA CYS A 111 -3.44 -6.97 6.95
C CYS A 111 -4.90 -6.63 6.60
N SER A 112 -5.90 -7.10 7.35
CA SER A 112 -7.30 -6.65 7.19
C SER A 112 -7.49 -5.18 7.47
N ASP A 113 -6.54 -4.54 8.17
CA ASP A 113 -6.57 -3.13 8.52
C ASP A 113 -5.45 -2.36 7.79
N PRO A 114 -5.66 -1.07 7.43
CA PRO A 114 -4.66 -0.28 6.72
C PRO A 114 -3.33 -0.16 7.47
N GLU A 115 -3.38 -0.02 8.79
CA GLU A 115 -2.18 0.10 9.63
C GLU A 115 -1.37 -1.21 9.65
N GLY A 116 -2.04 -2.35 9.81
CA GLY A 116 -1.38 -3.66 9.79
C GLY A 116 -0.79 -3.99 8.42
N LEU A 117 -1.49 -3.63 7.33
CA LEU A 117 -0.92 -3.74 5.98
C LEU A 117 0.28 -2.81 5.79
N ALA A 118 0.25 -1.58 6.29
CA ALA A 118 1.37 -0.65 6.22
C ALA A 118 2.61 -1.22 6.93
N GLU A 119 2.44 -1.79 8.12
CA GLU A 119 3.52 -2.44 8.87
C GLU A 119 4.10 -3.63 8.11
N TRP A 120 3.23 -4.49 7.61
CA TRP A 120 3.65 -5.65 6.82
C TRP A 120 4.43 -5.22 5.57
N MET A 121 3.96 -4.23 4.82
CA MET A 121 4.66 -3.74 3.61
C MET A 121 6.05 -3.18 3.93
N VAL A 122 6.19 -2.43 5.03
CA VAL A 122 7.50 -1.91 5.48
C VAL A 122 8.41 -3.05 5.92
N HIS A 123 7.87 -4.01 6.68
CA HIS A 123 8.62 -5.19 7.11
C HIS A 123 9.18 -5.97 5.92
N GLU A 124 8.34 -6.28 4.93
CA GLU A 124 8.71 -7.05 3.75
C GLU A 124 9.82 -6.42 2.90
N ILE A 125 9.87 -5.08 2.81
CA ILE A 125 10.93 -4.42 2.05
C ILE A 125 12.29 -4.47 2.79
N PHE A 126 12.30 -4.64 4.11
CA PHE A 126 13.54 -4.70 4.92
C PHE A 126 13.96 -6.10 5.37
N GLU A 127 13.05 -7.07 5.40
CA GLU A 127 13.38 -8.47 5.67
C GLU A 127 14.25 -9.07 4.55
N PRO A 128 15.11 -10.07 4.81
CA PRO A 128 15.95 -10.73 3.80
C PRO A 128 15.17 -11.49 2.72
#